data_AF-A0A9X2I2R9-F1
#
_entry.id   AF-A0A9X2I2R9-F1
#
_cell.length_a   1.000
_cell.length_b   1.000
_cell.length_c   1.000
_cell.angle_alpha   90.00
_cell.angle_beta   90.00
_cell.angle_gamma   90.00
#
_symmetry.space_group_name_H-M   'P 1'
#
loop_
_entity.id
_entity.type
_entity.pdbx_description
1 polymer ?
#
loop_
_entity_poly.entity_id
_entity_poly.type
_entity_poly.pdbx_seq_one_letter_code
_entity_poly.pdbx_strand_id
1 'polypeptide(L)'
;MLASFELAGHVIGLIINRDLTGETVDEIIAECDKKIRNFDSLNIFIELERGHEVTLKGLLKGINYKYSNSDYFDKIAIVTDSRSFQIAVDLSDTFLDVETRTYELKDRLEALQWISL
;
A
#
# COMPACT_ATOMS: atom_id res chain seq x y z
N MET A 1 -4.90 -13.67 -5.37
CA MET A 1 -5.39 -13.77 -3.97
C MET A 1 -4.96 -12.52 -3.21
N LEU A 2 -5.80 -11.99 -2.31
CA LEU A 2 -5.43 -10.94 -1.34
C LEU A 2 -5.39 -11.58 0.05
N ALA A 3 -4.25 -11.49 0.72
CA ALA A 3 -4.09 -11.88 2.11
C ALA A 3 -3.77 -10.64 2.94
N SER A 4 -4.38 -10.50 4.11
CA SER A 4 -4.09 -9.42 5.05
C SER A 4 -3.52 -9.96 6.35
N PHE A 5 -2.61 -9.20 6.96
CA PHE A 5 -2.06 -9.49 8.28
C PHE A 5 -1.91 -8.20 9.07
N GLU A 6 -1.74 -8.34 10.39
CA GLU A 6 -1.47 -7.22 11.29
C GLU A 6 -0.09 -7.39 11.89
N LEU A 7 0.64 -6.28 11.98
CA LEU A 7 1.98 -6.24 12.53
C LEU A 7 2.10 -5.03 13.47
N ALA A 8 2.82 -5.20 14.58
CA ALA A 8 3.10 -4.16 15.58
C ALA A 8 1.88 -3.43 16.19
N GLY A 9 0.64 -3.83 15.88
CA GLY A 9 -0.59 -3.23 16.39
C GLY A 9 -1.10 -2.03 15.59
N HIS A 10 -0.28 -1.42 14.74
CA HIS A 10 -0.63 -0.25 13.92
C HIS A 10 -0.31 -0.44 12.43
N VAL A 11 0.23 -1.60 12.04
CA VAL A 11 0.57 -1.92 10.65
C VAL A 11 -0.40 -2.94 10.08
N ILE A 12 -0.99 -2.63 8.92
CA ILE A 12 -1.77 -3.55 8.11
C ILE A 12 -0.92 -3.98 6.92
N GLY A 13 -0.56 -5.26 6.88
CA GLY A 13 0.11 -5.85 5.75
C GLY A 13 -0.86 -6.50 4.78
N LEU A 14 -0.67 -6.26 3.49
CA LEU A 14 -1.47 -6.79 2.40
C LEU A 14 -0.54 -7.46 1.39
N ILE A 15 -0.76 -8.75 1.14
CA ILE A 15 -0.02 -9.54 0.15
C ILE A 15 -0.95 -9.83 -1.01
N ILE A 16 -0.53 -9.43 -2.20
CA ILE A 16 -1.32 -9.44 -3.42
C ILE A 16 -0.63 -10.36 -4.43
N ASN A 17 -1.24 -11.52 -4.65
CA ASN A 17 -0.84 -12.50 -5.66
C ASN A 17 -1.87 -12.50 -6.79
N ARG A 18 -2.01 -11.34 -7.44
CA ARG A 18 -2.81 -11.06 -8.65
C ARG A 18 -2.53 -9.64 -9.12
N ASP A 19 -2.98 -9.32 -10.32
CA ASP A 19 -2.87 -7.97 -10.89
C ASP A 19 -3.59 -6.94 -10.02
N LEU A 20 -2.95 -5.78 -9.84
CA LEU A 20 -3.53 -4.66 -9.10
C LEU A 20 -4.52 -3.90 -9.99
N THR A 21 -5.71 -4.46 -10.10
CA THR A 21 -6.86 -3.86 -10.81
C THR A 21 -7.63 -2.89 -9.92
N GLY A 22 -8.50 -2.07 -10.51
CA GLY A 22 -9.41 -1.22 -9.74
C GLY A 22 -10.31 -2.01 -8.77
N GLU A 23 -10.67 -3.24 -9.10
CA GLU A 23 -11.44 -4.15 -8.23
C GLU A 23 -10.60 -4.68 -7.08
N THR A 24 -9.34 -5.04 -7.34
CA THR A 24 -8.40 -5.45 -6.28
C THR A 24 -8.17 -4.31 -5.29
N VAL A 25 -8.12 -3.07 -5.78
CA VAL A 25 -8.04 -1.88 -4.92
C VAL A 25 -9.31 -1.66 -4.10
N ASP A 26 -10.49 -1.97 -4.63
CA ASP A 26 -11.74 -1.92 -3.84
C ASP A 26 -11.71 -2.89 -2.66
N GLU A 27 -11.19 -4.09 -2.87
CA GLU A 27 -11.02 -5.07 -1.81
C GLU A 27 -10.04 -4.58 -0.73
N ILE A 28 -8.93 -3.97 -1.16
CA ILE A 28 -7.93 -3.37 -0.25
C ILE A 28 -8.57 -2.25 0.58
N ILE A 29 -9.32 -1.35 -0.06
CA ILE A 29 -10.01 -0.25 0.60
C ILE A 29 -10.99 -0.78 1.64
N ALA A 30 -11.79 -1.78 1.28
CA ALA A 30 -12.75 -2.38 2.20
C ALA A 30 -12.08 -3.02 3.42
N GLU A 31 -10.90 -3.62 3.26
CA GLU A 31 -10.10 -4.14 4.37
C GLU A 31 -9.50 -3.02 5.24
N CYS A 32 -9.04 -1.92 4.62
CA CYS A 32 -8.54 -0.74 5.34
C CYS A 32 -9.66 -0.09 6.17
N ASP A 33 -10.83 0.15 5.57
CA ASP A 33 -11.98 0.79 6.22
C ASP A 33 -12.49 0.01 7.45
N LYS A 34 -12.42 -1.33 7.40
CA LYS A 34 -12.75 -2.18 8.56
C LYS A 34 -11.80 -1.93 9.73
N LYS A 35 -10.54 -1.62 9.43
CA LYS A 35 -9.48 -1.48 10.44
C LYS A 35 -9.30 -0.04 10.90
N ILE A 36 -9.47 0.96 10.04
CA ILE A 36 -9.45 2.40 10.39
C ILE A 36 -10.43 2.69 11.54
N ARG A 37 -11.55 1.97 11.63
CA ARG A 37 -12.52 2.13 12.74
C ARG A 37 -11.97 1.81 14.13
N ASN A 38 -10.86 1.07 14.22
CA ASN A 38 -10.28 0.60 15.47
C ASN A 38 -8.96 1.31 15.84
N PHE A 39 -8.42 2.15 14.95
CA PHE A 39 -7.11 2.78 15.11
C PHE A 39 -7.17 4.25 14.70
N ASP A 40 -6.54 5.13 15.48
CA ASP A 40 -6.50 6.57 15.17
C ASP A 40 -5.67 6.86 13.91
N SER A 41 -4.60 6.09 13.69
CA SER A 41 -3.78 6.12 12.48
C SER A 41 -3.29 4.72 12.11
N LEU A 42 -3.02 4.51 10.82
CA LEU A 42 -2.62 3.22 10.26
C LEU A 42 -1.42 3.34 9.34
N ASN A 43 -0.53 2.37 9.48
CA ASN A 43 0.55 2.13 8.54
C ASN A 43 0.16 1.00 7.60
N ILE A 44 0.33 1.18 6.29
CA ILE A 44 0.00 0.14 5.31
C ILE A 44 1.28 -0.42 4.71
N PHE A 45 1.39 -1.74 4.71
CA PHE A 45 2.37 -2.47 3.93
C PHE A 45 1.66 -3.21 2.79
N ILE A 46 2.12 -3.02 1.56
CA ILE A 46 1.59 -3.68 0.36
C ILE A 46 2.72 -4.45 -0.30
N GLU A 47 2.55 -5.75 -0.49
CA GLU A 47 3.47 -6.61 -1.24
C GLU A 47 2.73 -7.14 -2.48
N LEU A 48 3.20 -6.76 -3.66
CA LEU A 48 2.74 -7.31 -4.93
C LEU A 48 3.72 -8.38 -5.40
N GLU A 49 3.26 -9.62 -5.52
CA GLU A 49 4.09 -10.73 -6.00
C GLU A 49 4.56 -10.52 -7.46
N ARG A 50 5.63 -11.24 -7.84
CA ARG A 50 6.26 -11.11 -9.17
C ARG A 50 5.31 -11.46 -10.29
N GLY A 51 5.47 -10.75 -11.40
CA GLY A 51 4.74 -11.05 -12.63
C GLY A 51 3.28 -10.60 -12.61
N HIS A 52 2.91 -9.75 -11.66
CA HIS A 52 1.61 -9.09 -11.63
C HIS A 52 1.71 -7.65 -12.07
N GLU A 53 0.81 -7.25 -12.96
CA GLU A 53 0.80 -5.90 -13.48
C GLU A 53 -0.06 -4.99 -12.62
N VAL A 54 0.33 -3.71 -12.59
CA VAL A 54 -0.47 -2.68 -11.97
C VAL A 54 -1.19 -1.90 -13.05
N THR A 55 -2.52 -1.97 -13.02
CA THR A 55 -3.33 -1.18 -13.96
C THR A 55 -3.32 0.29 -13.54
N LEU A 56 -3.31 1.19 -14.53
CA LEU A 56 -3.41 2.64 -14.28
C LEU A 56 -4.67 2.99 -13.47
N LYS A 57 -5.79 2.28 -13.71
CA LYS A 57 -7.03 2.44 -12.95
C LYS A 57 -6.86 2.06 -11.48
N GLY A 58 -6.15 0.97 -11.18
CA GLY A 58 -5.82 0.58 -9.81
C GLY A 58 -4.94 1.62 -9.12
N LEU A 59 -3.87 2.07 -9.80
CA LEU A 59 -3.00 3.15 -9.33
C LEU A 59 -3.76 4.42 -8.97
N LEU A 60 -4.53 4.97 -9.92
CA LEU A 60 -5.28 6.21 -9.71
C LEU A 60 -6.29 6.07 -8.57
N LYS A 61 -6.94 4.90 -8.45
CA LYS A 61 -7.91 4.65 -7.39
C LYS A 61 -7.25 4.58 -6.02
N GLY A 62 -6.10 3.91 -5.91
CA GLY A 62 -5.31 3.83 -4.69
C GLY A 62 -4.80 5.21 -4.25
N ILE A 63 -4.28 6.00 -5.18
CA ILE A 63 -3.83 7.38 -4.93
C ILE A 63 -5.01 8.25 -4.46
N ASN A 64 -6.17 8.18 -5.14
CA ASN A 64 -7.35 8.96 -4.78
C ASN A 64 -7.89 8.58 -3.38
N TYR A 65 -7.85 7.31 -3.02
CA TYR A 65 -8.25 6.85 -1.69
C TYR A 65 -7.27 7.30 -0.61
N LYS A 66 -5.94 7.16 -0.84
CA LYS A 66 -4.89 7.70 0.03
C LYS A 66 -5.11 9.20 0.26
N TYR A 67 -5.37 9.96 -0.80
CA TYR A 67 -5.63 11.39 -0.72
C TYR A 67 -6.90 11.74 0.06
N SER A 68 -7.99 10.99 -0.15
CA SER A 68 -9.27 11.26 0.50
C SER A 68 -9.30 10.88 1.99
N ASN A 69 -8.32 10.08 2.43
CA ASN A 69 -8.25 9.53 3.79
C ASN A 69 -6.85 9.73 4.40
N SER A 70 -6.10 10.75 3.95
CA SER A 70 -4.72 11.00 4.37
C SER A 70 -4.58 11.13 5.89
N ASP A 71 -5.61 11.65 6.55
CA ASP A 71 -5.63 11.86 8.00
C ASP A 71 -5.55 10.55 8.80
N TYR A 72 -5.83 9.41 8.17
CA TYR A 72 -5.77 8.09 8.80
C TYR A 72 -4.51 7.29 8.44
N PHE A 73 -3.65 7.81 7.56
CA PHE A 73 -2.46 7.12 7.08
C PHE A 73 -1.20 7.87 7.44
N ASP A 74 -0.34 7.27 8.26
CA ASP A 74 0.97 7.87 8.58
C ASP A 74 2.02 7.43 7.55
N LYS A 75 2.11 6.13 7.29
CA LYS A 75 3.14 5.54 6.42
C LYS A 75 2.58 4.48 5.48
N ILE A 76 3.12 4.44 4.26
CA ILE A 76 2.79 3.40 3.28
C ILE A 76 4.07 2.81 2.70
N ALA A 77 4.27 1.50 2.86
CA ALA A 77 5.35 0.76 2.25
C ALA A 77 4.82 -0.11 1.11
N ILE A 78 5.39 0.00 -0.08
CA ILE A 78 4.96 -0.79 -1.24
C ILE A 78 6.14 -1.58 -1.80
N VAL A 79 6.03 -2.90 -1.75
CA VAL A 79 7.03 -3.84 -2.24
C VAL A 79 6.55 -4.41 -3.59
N THR A 80 7.28 -4.14 -4.65
CA THR A 80 6.96 -4.61 -6.01
C THR A 80 8.22 -4.77 -6.86
N ASP A 81 8.18 -5.63 -7.88
CA ASP A 81 9.21 -5.69 -8.93
C ASP A 81 8.94 -4.73 -10.10
N SER A 82 7.78 -4.06 -10.10
CA SER A 82 7.36 -3.18 -11.17
C SER A 82 7.99 -1.78 -11.05
N ARG A 83 9.05 -1.52 -11.85
CA ARG A 83 9.70 -0.20 -11.91
C ARG A 83 8.76 0.93 -12.36
N SER A 84 7.78 0.63 -13.20
CA SER A 84 6.80 1.64 -13.64
C SER A 84 5.89 2.08 -12.50
N PHE A 85 5.60 1.19 -11.54
CA PHE A 85 4.86 1.51 -10.34
C PHE A 85 5.67 2.39 -9.38
N GLN A 86 6.95 2.08 -9.17
CA GLN A 86 7.84 2.89 -8.32
C GLN A 86 7.90 4.35 -8.78
N ILE A 87 8.06 4.57 -10.08
CA ILE A 87 8.08 5.93 -10.67
C ILE A 87 6.72 6.63 -10.51
N ALA A 88 5.61 5.92 -10.67
CA ALA A 88 4.28 6.51 -10.53
C ALA A 88 3.98 6.93 -9.09
N VAL A 89 4.46 6.17 -8.10
CA VAL A 89 4.29 6.47 -6.68
C VAL A 89 5.17 7.65 -6.25
N ASP A 90 6.45 7.66 -6.62
CA ASP A 90 7.36 8.76 -6.29
C ASP A 90 6.85 10.12 -6.80
N LEU A 91 6.22 10.14 -7.99
CA LEU A 91 5.58 11.34 -8.55
C LEU A 91 4.34 11.79 -7.77
N SER A 92 3.63 10.86 -7.13
CA SER A 92 2.43 11.15 -6.33
C SER A 92 2.74 11.52 -4.88
N ASP A 93 3.89 11.11 -4.36
CA ASP A 93 4.26 11.30 -2.96
C ASP A 93 4.67 12.74 -2.61
N THR A 94 4.89 13.58 -3.63
CA THR A 94 5.28 14.99 -3.43
C THR A 94 4.11 15.87 -2.93
N PHE A 95 2.88 15.34 -2.83
CA PHE A 95 1.67 16.15 -2.60
C PHE A 95 0.91 15.87 -1.29
N LEU A 96 1.35 14.95 -0.43
CA LEU A 96 0.68 14.60 0.84
C LEU A 96 1.68 14.37 1.98
N ASP A 97 1.28 14.66 3.22
CA ASP A 97 2.06 14.41 4.45
C ASP A 97 2.19 12.91 4.83
N VAL A 98 1.74 12.01 3.96
CA VAL A 98 1.79 10.55 4.18
C VAL A 98 3.07 10.00 3.56
N GLU A 99 4.03 9.59 4.40
CA GLU A 99 5.33 9.11 3.94
C GLU A 99 5.14 7.79 3.18
N THR A 100 5.41 7.77 1.87
CA THR A 100 5.32 6.54 1.07
C THR A 100 6.69 6.13 0.57
N ARG A 101 7.01 4.85 0.72
CA ARG A 101 8.26 4.29 0.20
C ARG A 101 8.00 3.07 -0.63
N THR A 102 8.64 3.01 -1.78
CA THR A 102 8.62 1.83 -2.64
C THR A 102 9.91 1.04 -2.48
N TYR A 103 9.79 -0.28 -2.49
CA TYR A 103 10.89 -1.21 -2.29
C TYR A 103 10.84 -2.30 -3.36
N GLU A 104 12.00 -2.84 -3.72
CA GLU A 104 12.05 -4.05 -4.53
C GLU A 104 11.70 -5.28 -3.68
N LEU A 105 11.25 -6.37 -4.31
CA LEU A 105 10.91 -7.61 -3.58
C LEU A 105 12.06 -8.20 -2.76
N LYS A 106 13.30 -7.94 -3.16
CA LYS A 106 14.49 -8.36 -2.40
C LYS A 106 14.64 -7.59 -1.07
N ASP A 107 14.09 -6.37 -1.01
CA ASP A 107 14.17 -5.45 0.13
C ASP A 107 12.90 -5.50 1.00
N ARG A 108 12.06 -6.53 0.84
CA ARG A 108 10.81 -6.70 1.61
C ARG A 108 10.99 -6.62 3.13
N LEU A 109 12.13 -7.09 3.64
CA LEU A 109 12.43 -7.06 5.07
C LEU A 109 12.73 -5.64 5.56
N GLU A 110 13.39 -4.83 4.73
CA GLU A 110 13.63 -3.42 5.03
C GLU A 110 12.31 -2.64 5.06
N ALA A 111 11.44 -2.90 4.09
CA ALA A 111 10.09 -2.34 4.06
C ALA A 111 9.28 -2.67 5.32
N LEU A 112 9.30 -3.92 5.78
CA LEU A 112 8.64 -4.36 7.01
C LEU A 112 9.24 -3.73 8.27
N GLN A 113 10.56 -3.54 8.31
CA GLN A 113 11.20 -2.84 9.42
C GLN A 113 10.77 -1.38 9.44
N TRP A 114 10.89 -0.68 8.31
CA TRP A 114 10.59 0.74 8.22
C TRP A 114 9.12 1.07 8.55
N ILE A 115 8.18 0.25 8.08
CA ILE A 115 6.75 0.47 8.31
C ILE A 115 6.33 0.23 9.78
N SER A 116 7.14 -0.55 10.53
CA SER A 116 6.89 -0.88 11.93
C SER A 116 7.47 0.14 12.91
N LEU A 117 8.37 1.01 12.44
CA LEU A 117 8.95 2.12 13.22
C LEU A 117 7.96 3.28 13.33
#